data_AF-A0A7Y0AP53-F1
#
_entry.id   AF-A0A7Y0AP53-F1
#
_cell.length_a   1.000
_cell.length_b   1.000
_cell.length_c   1.000
_cell.angle_alpha   90.00
_cell.angle_beta   90.00
_cell.angle_gamma   90.00
#
_symmetry.space_group_name_H-M   'P 1'
#
loop_
_entity.id
_entity.type
_entity.pdbx_description
1 polymer ?
#
loop_
_entity_poly.entity_id
_entity_poly.type
_entity_poly.pdbx_seq_one_letter_code
_entity_poly.pdbx_strand_id
1 'polypeptide(L)'
;MKIEEIKTRLEAEGYSVMLLKDASLTVGQDDGYDKELGLKMLKNAFGVELKSDLIVADYAIGQIPIEKEFKTIEEFLKFVRQVFPLEG
;
A
#
# COMPACT_ATOMS: atom_id res chain seq x y z
N MET A 1 11.41 -11.92 -4.62
CA MET A 1 10.69 -11.01 -3.70
C MET A 1 9.39 -11.67 -3.27
N LYS A 2 8.87 -11.44 -2.06
CA LYS A 2 7.61 -12.04 -1.58
C LYS A 2 6.61 -10.95 -1.16
N ILE A 3 5.32 -11.16 -1.40
CA ILE A 3 4.30 -10.15 -1.08
C ILE A 3 4.19 -9.91 0.44
N GLU A 4 4.44 -10.95 1.24
CA GLU A 4 4.45 -10.87 2.71
C GLU A 4 5.60 -10.01 3.25
N GLU A 5 6.73 -9.98 2.52
CA GLU A 5 7.87 -9.12 2.85
C GLU A 5 7.51 -7.65 2.61
N ILE A 6 6.87 -7.36 1.46
CA ILE A 6 6.38 -6.01 1.13
C ILE A 6 5.36 -5.55 2.18
N LYS A 7 4.41 -6.40 2.54
CA LYS A 7 3.44 -6.15 3.62
C LYS A 7 4.13 -5.78 4.93
N THR A 8 5.05 -6.63 5.39
CA THR A 8 5.74 -6.43 6.67
C THR A 8 6.50 -5.10 6.69
N ARG A 9 7.12 -4.73 5.57
CA ARG A 9 7.88 -3.48 5.43
C ARG A 9 6.97 -2.26 5.41
N LEU A 10 5.82 -2.32 4.75
CA LEU A 10 4.81 -1.25 4.77
C LEU A 10 4.20 -1.06 6.17
N GLU A 11 3.88 -2.15 6.87
CA GLU A 11 3.37 -2.08 8.24
C GLU A 11 4.41 -1.49 9.21
N ALA A 12 5.69 -1.83 9.04
CA ALA A 12 6.78 -1.26 9.83
C ALA A 12 6.96 0.25 9.62
N GLU A 13 6.55 0.78 8.47
CA GLU A 13 6.54 2.23 8.18
C GLU A 13 5.27 2.92 8.75
N GLY A 14 4.30 2.16 9.25
CA GLY A 14 3.07 2.68 9.86
C GLY A 14 1.82 2.66 8.97
N TYR A 15 1.90 2.08 7.76
CA TYR A 15 0.74 1.93 6.90
C TYR A 15 -0.17 0.80 7.38
N SER A 16 -1.47 0.97 7.16
CA SER A 16 -2.44 -0.12 7.30
C SER A 16 -2.45 -0.95 6.02
N VAL A 17 -2.20 -2.26 6.16
CA VAL A 17 -2.10 -3.18 5.03
C VAL A 17 -3.07 -4.34 5.21
N MET A 18 -3.82 -4.65 4.15
CA MET A 18 -4.71 -5.81 4.06
C MET A 18 -4.20 -6.74 2.96
N LEU A 19 -3.92 -8.00 3.29
CA LEU A 19 -3.59 -9.04 2.32
C LEU A 19 -4.89 -9.66 1.80
N LEU A 20 -5.09 -9.62 0.48
CA LEU A 20 -6.25 -10.17 -0.19
C LEU A 20 -6.01 -11.65 -0.59
N LYS A 21 -7.09 -12.36 -0.95
CA LYS A 21 -7.04 -13.79 -1.28
C LYS A 21 -6.26 -14.10 -2.57
N ASP A 22 -6.14 -13.13 -3.45
CA ASP A 22 -5.41 -13.22 -4.73
C ASP A 22 -3.91 -12.89 -4.59
N ALA A 23 -3.41 -12.78 -3.35
CA ALA A 23 -2.04 -12.40 -3.04
C ALA A 23 -1.66 -10.97 -3.48
N SER A 24 -2.64 -10.06 -3.57
CA SER A 24 -2.42 -8.61 -3.63
C SER A 24 -2.61 -7.95 -2.27
N LEU A 25 -2.16 -6.69 -2.14
CA LEU A 25 -2.33 -5.88 -0.94
C LEU A 25 -3.23 -4.68 -1.26
N THR A 26 -4.13 -4.36 -0.33
CA THR A 26 -4.65 -3.00 -0.19
C THR A 26 -3.87 -2.29 0.89
N VAL A 27 -3.30 -1.13 0.56
CA VAL A 27 -2.47 -0.33 1.46
C VAL A 27 -3.12 1.03 1.63
N GLY A 28 -3.12 1.57 2.84
CA GLY A 28 -3.62 2.92 3.10
C GLY A 28 -3.28 3.39 4.49
N GLN A 29 -3.91 4.48 4.90
CA GLN A 29 -3.77 5.04 6.25
C GLN A 29 -5.07 4.79 7.02
N ASP A 30 -4.96 4.43 8.30
CA ASP A 30 -6.13 4.32 9.18
C ASP A 30 -6.76 5.72 9.32
N ASP A 31 -8.01 5.87 8.90
CA ASP A 31 -8.69 7.16 9.03
C ASP A 31 -9.16 7.42 10.48
N GLY A 32 -9.10 6.39 11.35
CA GLY A 32 -9.42 6.48 12.77
C GLY A 32 -10.90 6.72 13.08
N TYR A 33 -11.76 6.89 12.08
CA TYR A 33 -13.16 7.32 12.29
C TYR A 33 -14.08 6.17 12.74
N ASP A 34 -13.79 4.91 12.36
CA ASP A 34 -14.71 3.78 12.56
C ASP A 34 -14.17 2.62 13.41
N LYS A 35 -13.22 2.89 14.32
CA LYS A 35 -12.74 1.88 15.28
C LYS A 35 -13.86 1.28 16.15
N GLU A 36 -14.93 2.04 16.39
CA GLU A 36 -16.07 1.59 17.20
C GLU A 36 -17.06 0.69 16.43
N LEU A 37 -17.09 0.75 15.10
CA LEU A 37 -17.93 -0.11 14.25
C LEU A 37 -17.24 -1.41 13.82
N GLY A 38 -15.97 -1.58 14.20
CA GLY A 38 -15.15 -2.71 13.75
C GLY A 38 -14.79 -2.66 12.26
N LEU A 39 -15.01 -1.52 11.59
CA LEU A 39 -14.68 -1.28 10.20
C LEU A 39 -13.37 -0.49 10.12
N LYS A 40 -12.37 -1.03 9.42
CA LYS A 40 -11.15 -0.29 9.07
C LYS A 40 -11.36 0.38 7.72
N MET A 41 -11.78 1.64 7.75
CA MET A 41 -11.78 2.49 6.57
C MET A 41 -10.35 3.01 6.33
N LEU A 42 -9.92 2.97 5.07
CA LEU A 42 -8.58 3.40 4.67
C LEU A 42 -8.69 4.72 3.89
N LYS A 43 -8.00 5.77 4.36
CA LYS A 43 -7.76 6.97 3.57
C LYS A 43 -6.53 6.78 2.69
N ASN A 44 -6.50 7.47 1.54
CA ASN A 44 -5.38 7.43 0.58
C ASN A 44 -4.97 6.00 0.20
N ALA A 45 -5.96 5.14 -0.03
CA ALA A 45 -5.72 3.73 -0.33
C ALA A 45 -5.18 3.53 -1.75
N PHE A 46 -4.35 2.49 -1.92
CA PHE A 46 -3.80 2.04 -3.19
C PHE A 46 -3.59 0.51 -3.17
N GLY A 47 -3.54 -0.09 -4.35
CA GLY A 47 -3.27 -1.51 -4.53
C GLY A 47 -1.78 -1.79 -4.74
N VAL A 48 -1.35 -2.98 -4.34
CA VAL A 48 0.00 -3.49 -4.60
C VAL A 48 -0.09 -4.95 -4.99
N GLU A 49 0.54 -5.30 -6.11
CA GLU A 49 0.65 -6.66 -6.59
C GLU A 49 2.09 -6.99 -7.00
N LEU A 50 2.40 -8.28 -7.07
CA LEU A 50 3.70 -8.77 -7.51
C LEU A 50 3.56 -9.43 -8.88
N LYS A 51 4.04 -8.76 -9.94
CA LYS A 51 4.05 -9.31 -11.29
C LYS A 51 5.46 -9.76 -11.64
N SER A 52 5.66 -11.08 -11.71
CA SER A 52 6.96 -11.73 -11.89
C SER A 52 7.94 -11.34 -10.78
N ASP A 53 8.77 -10.31 -11.01
CA ASP A 53 9.76 -9.79 -10.06
C ASP A 53 9.61 -8.27 -9.82
N LEU A 54 8.50 -7.68 -10.27
CA LEU A 54 8.21 -6.26 -10.11
C LEU A 54 7.11 -6.06 -9.06
N ILE A 55 7.30 -5.05 -8.22
CA ILE A 55 6.24 -4.49 -7.39
C ILE A 55 5.46 -3.55 -8.29
N VAL A 56 4.17 -3.79 -8.41
CA VAL A 56 3.25 -2.93 -9.17
C VAL A 56 2.32 -2.26 -8.18
N ALA A 57 2.20 -0.95 -8.29
CA ALA A 57 1.28 -0.16 -7.48
C ALA A 57 0.21 0.49 -8.37
N ASP A 58 -1.04 0.21 -8.06
CA ASP A 58 -2.23 0.70 -8.74
C ASP A 58 -3.06 1.63 -7.85
N TYR A 59 -3.82 2.53 -8.46
CA TYR A 59 -4.47 3.63 -7.77
C TYR A 59 -5.89 3.82 -8.28
N ALA A 60 -6.78 4.34 -7.42
CA ALA A 60 -8.09 4.76 -7.88
C ALA A 60 -7.94 5.89 -8.90
N ILE A 61 -8.85 5.91 -9.88
CA ILE A 61 -8.86 6.90 -10.96
C ILE A 61 -8.78 8.31 -10.36
N GLY A 62 -7.75 9.08 -10.74
CA GLY A 62 -7.54 10.46 -10.31
C GLY A 62 -6.57 10.67 -9.14
N GLN A 63 -6.10 9.61 -8.47
CA GLN A 63 -5.03 9.75 -7.44
C GLN A 63 -3.65 9.93 -8.08
N ILE A 64 -3.29 9.09 -9.04
CA ILE A 64 -2.03 9.14 -9.78
C ILE A 64 -2.32 8.79 -11.23
N PRO A 65 -1.73 9.49 -12.21
CA PRO A 65 -2.10 9.33 -13.62
C PRO A 65 -1.67 8.00 -14.25
N ILE A 66 -0.76 7.23 -13.64
CA ILE A 66 -0.17 6.03 -14.24
C ILE A 66 0.23 5.02 -13.14
N GLU A 67 0.00 3.72 -13.41
CA GLU A 67 0.59 2.58 -12.68
C GLU A 67 2.12 2.74 -12.54
N LYS A 68 2.66 2.30 -11.40
CA LYS A 68 4.10 2.39 -11.13
C LYS A 68 4.68 1.01 -10.84
N GLU A 69 5.84 0.76 -11.42
CA GLU A 69 6.59 -0.49 -11.28
C GLU A 69 7.92 -0.23 -10.57
N PHE A 70 8.32 -1.14 -9.68
CA PHE A 70 9.56 -1.05 -8.91
C PHE A 70 10.28 -2.40 -8.88
N LYS A 71 11.61 -2.37 -8.94
CA LYS A 71 12.44 -3.59 -8.90
C LYS A 71 12.85 -3.98 -7.48
N THR A 72 12.83 -3.03 -6.56
CA THR A 72 13.24 -3.23 -5.17
C THR A 72 12.20 -2.68 -4.21
N ILE A 73 12.14 -3.27 -3.01
CA ILE A 73 11.27 -2.81 -1.94
C ILE A 73 11.66 -1.39 -1.51
N GLU A 74 12.96 -1.08 -1.48
CA GLU A 74 13.48 0.22 -1.07
C GLU A 74 13.03 1.36 -1.99
N GLU A 75 13.07 1.15 -3.31
CA GLU A 75 12.57 2.11 -4.31
C GLU A 75 11.07 2.33 -4.16
N PHE A 76 10.32 1.24 -4.00
CA PHE A 76 8.89 1.28 -3.77
C PHE A 76 8.52 2.05 -2.49
N LEU A 77 9.14 1.72 -1.35
CA LEU A 77 8.89 2.41 -0.08
C LEU A 77 9.25 3.91 -0.15
N LYS A 78 10.33 4.26 -0.87
CA LYS A 78 10.69 5.66 -1.10
C LYS A 78 9.59 6.41 -1.85
N PHE A 79 9.04 5.79 -2.90
CA PHE A 79 7.90 6.35 -3.62
C PHE A 79 6.66 6.50 -2.72
N VAL A 80 6.31 5.44 -1.98
CA VAL A 80 5.13 5.44 -1.10
C VAL A 80 5.21 6.59 -0.09
N ARG A 81 6.36 6.80 0.57
CA ARG A 81 6.56 7.93 1.50
C ARG A 81 6.39 9.31 0.86
N GLN A 82 6.82 9.46 -0.40
CA GLN A 82 6.75 10.74 -1.11
C GLN A 82 5.32 11.07 -1.56
N VAL A 83 4.56 10.06 -1.93
CA VAL A 83 3.24 10.23 -2.55
C VAL A 83 2.10 10.08 -1.54
N PHE A 84 2.26 9.22 -0.55
CA PHE A 84 1.28 8.94 0.49
C PHE A 84 1.85 9.22 1.88
N PRO A 85 2.37 10.42 2.16
CA PRO A 85 3.01 10.71 3.44
C PRO A 85 2.05 10.43 4.61
N LEU A 86 2.56 9.77 5.64
CA LEU A 86 1.84 9.64 6.91
C LEU A 86 1.89 11.00 7.62
N GLU A 87 0.73 11.48 8.06
CA GLU A 87 0.68 12.64 8.96
C GLU A 87 1.29 12.22 10.31
N GLY A 88 2.32 12.95 10.74
CA GLY A 88 3.03 12.72 12.00
C GLY A 88 2.36 13.37 13.19
#